data_AF-A0A367U9Q2-F1
#
_entry.id   AF-A0A367U9Q2-F1
#
_cell.length_a   1.000
_cell.length_b   1.000
_cell.length_c   1.000
_cell.angle_alpha   90.00
_cell.angle_beta   90.00
_cell.angle_gamma   90.00
#
_symmetry.space_group_name_H-M   'P 1'
#
loop_
_entity.id
_entity.type
_entity.pdbx_description
1 polymer ?
#
loop_
_entity_poly.entity_id
_entity_poly.type
_entity_poly.pdbx_seq_one_letter_code
_entity_poly.pdbx_strand_id
1 'polypeptide(L)'
;MHFIYPVDLSDDGADGFLAVVPNVTGCATDGATEHEVLREIADALDEAIAAAIIAKEDIPLPSPAKGHPTVTLGMLMAAKAALYITMRETETNNTALAAKMGLAETEIRRMLDPRHATKIGRLEDALALLGRRISVVVEAA
;
A
#
# COMPACT_ATOMS: atom_id res chain seq x y z
N MET A 1 10.90 1.41 3.63
CA MET A 1 10.09 0.86 2.52
C MET A 1 9.61 2.03 1.71
N HIS A 2 9.67 1.97 0.39
CA HIS A 2 9.12 3.00 -0.50
C HIS A 2 8.03 2.33 -1.32
N PHE A 3 6.78 2.80 -1.22
CA PHE A 3 5.63 2.22 -1.91
C PHE A 3 5.40 2.91 -3.26
N ILE A 4 6.42 2.84 -4.12
CA ILE A 4 6.42 3.41 -5.47
C ILE A 4 6.51 2.22 -6.43
N TYR A 5 5.39 1.84 -7.01
CA TYR A 5 5.24 0.64 -7.83
C TYR A 5 5.38 0.97 -9.31
N PRO A 6 6.19 0.21 -10.09
CA PRO A 6 6.18 0.35 -11.54
C PRO A 6 4.87 -0.11 -12.15
N VAL A 7 4.55 0.46 -13.29
CA VAL A 7 3.40 0.09 -14.12
C VAL A 7 3.90 -0.43 -15.45
N ASP A 8 3.53 -1.66 -15.79
CA ASP A 8 3.63 -2.15 -17.16
C ASP A 8 2.47 -1.55 -17.94
N LEU A 9 2.80 -0.53 -18.75
CA LEU A 9 1.85 0.20 -19.59
C LEU A 9 1.97 -0.29 -21.04
N SER A 10 0.85 -0.72 -21.60
CA SER A 10 0.73 -1.13 -23.01
C SER A 10 -0.28 -0.25 -23.73
N ASP A 11 0.07 0.21 -24.94
CA ASP A 11 -0.84 0.92 -25.85
C ASP A 11 -1.46 -0.11 -26.81
N ASP A 12 -2.75 -0.37 -26.63
CA ASP A 12 -3.54 -1.30 -27.44
C ASP A 12 -4.19 -0.58 -28.66
N GLY A 13 -3.78 0.65 -28.94
CA GLY A 13 -4.16 1.43 -30.11
C GLY A 13 -5.60 1.93 -30.04
N ALA A 14 -6.50 1.28 -30.78
CA ALA A 14 -7.91 1.69 -30.82
C ALA A 14 -8.67 1.39 -29.53
N ASP A 15 -8.16 0.46 -28.73
CA ASP A 15 -8.78 -0.02 -27.49
C ASP A 15 -8.26 0.71 -26.23
N GLY A 16 -7.37 1.70 -26.41
CA GLY A 16 -6.81 2.51 -25.31
C GLY A 16 -5.53 1.92 -24.74
N PHE A 17 -5.35 2.10 -23.43
CA PHE A 17 -4.16 1.68 -22.69
C PHE A 17 -4.51 0.63 -21.64
N LEU A 18 -3.65 -0.36 -21.49
CA LEU A 18 -3.70 -1.34 -20.40
C LEU A 18 -2.55 -1.06 -19.42
N ALA A 19 -2.87 -0.97 -18.13
CA ALA A 19 -1.90 -0.83 -17.05
C ALA A 19 -1.95 -2.04 -16.11
N VAL A 20 -0.78 -2.55 -15.75
CA VAL A 20 -0.63 -3.65 -14.78
C VAL A 20 0.48 -3.30 -13.79
N VAL A 21 0.27 -3.52 -12.49
CA VAL A 21 1.35 -3.44 -11.50
C VAL A 21 2.01 -4.81 -11.34
N PRO A 22 3.30 -4.97 -11.69
CA PRO A 22 3.96 -6.27 -11.63
C PRO A 22 3.99 -6.83 -10.21
N ASN A 23 3.76 -8.14 -10.09
CA ASN A 23 3.78 -8.89 -8.83
C ASN A 23 2.68 -8.53 -7.82
N VAL A 24 1.75 -7.64 -8.16
CA VAL A 24 0.56 -7.36 -7.33
C VAL A 24 -0.64 -8.07 -7.95
N THR A 25 -1.08 -9.15 -7.31
CA THR A 25 -2.20 -9.97 -7.80
C THR A 25 -3.46 -9.13 -7.99
N GLY A 26 -4.03 -9.18 -9.20
CA GLY A 26 -5.29 -8.51 -9.51
C GLY A 26 -5.19 -7.00 -9.70
N CYS A 27 -3.99 -6.41 -9.71
CA CYS A 27 -3.79 -4.99 -9.96
C CYS A 27 -3.58 -4.72 -11.46
N ALA A 28 -4.70 -4.57 -12.17
CA ALA A 28 -4.73 -4.22 -13.59
C ALA A 28 -5.97 -3.37 -13.89
N THR A 29 -5.86 -2.46 -14.86
CA THR A 29 -6.98 -1.63 -15.34
C THR A 29 -6.69 -1.13 -16.77
N ASP A 30 -7.72 -0.69 -17.46
CA ASP A 30 -7.66 -0.09 -18.80
C ASP A 30 -8.24 1.33 -18.79
N GLY A 31 -7.87 2.13 -19.79
CA GLY A 31 -8.34 3.51 -19.93
C GLY A 31 -8.12 4.07 -21.32
N ALA A 32 -8.87 5.10 -21.70
CA ALA A 32 -8.78 5.67 -23.05
C ALA A 32 -7.50 6.48 -23.27
N THR A 33 -6.85 6.92 -22.19
CA THR A 33 -5.61 7.71 -22.24
C THR A 33 -4.60 7.23 -21.20
N GLU A 34 -3.31 7.47 -21.46
CA GLU A 34 -2.24 7.21 -20.49
C GLU A 34 -2.49 7.89 -19.14
N HIS A 35 -2.97 9.15 -19.14
CA HIS A 35 -3.26 9.87 -17.90
C HIS A 35 -4.42 9.24 -17.12
N GLU A 36 -5.47 8.81 -17.81
CA GLU A 36 -6.61 8.13 -17.18
C GLU A 36 -6.18 6.81 -16.55
N VAL A 37 -5.55 5.93 -17.33
CA VAL A 37 -5.18 4.60 -16.85
C VAL A 37 -4.17 4.65 -15.70
N LEU A 38 -3.26 5.64 -15.68
CA LEU A 38 -2.32 5.84 -14.56
C LEU A 38 -3.00 6.33 -13.28
N ARG A 39 -4.13 7.05 -13.37
CA ARG A 39 -4.93 7.40 -12.18
C ARG A 39 -5.71 6.19 -11.68
N GLU A 40 -6.40 5.48 -12.57
CA GLU A 40 -7.20 4.32 -12.20
C GLU A 40 -6.34 3.19 -11.61
N ILE A 41 -5.11 2.98 -12.13
CA ILE A 41 -4.23 1.92 -11.61
C ILE A 41 -3.71 2.26 -10.21
N ALA A 42 -3.61 3.53 -9.84
CA ALA A 42 -3.25 3.93 -8.48
C ALA A 42 -4.35 3.55 -7.47
N ASP A 43 -5.63 3.75 -7.84
CA ASP A 43 -6.77 3.33 -7.02
C ASP A 43 -6.88 1.79 -6.97
N ALA A 44 -6.66 1.11 -8.11
CA ALA A 44 -6.62 -0.34 -8.17
C ALA A 44 -5.48 -0.93 -7.31
N LEU A 45 -4.35 -0.24 -7.21
CA LEU A 45 -3.25 -0.64 -6.34
C LEU A 45 -3.65 -0.57 -4.85
N ASP A 46 -4.31 0.51 -4.42
CA ASP A 46 -4.82 0.62 -3.05
C ASP A 46 -5.81 -0.51 -2.71
N GLU A 47 -6.71 -0.86 -3.64
CA GLU A 47 -7.65 -1.98 -3.46
C GLU A 47 -6.97 -3.35 -3.46
N ALA A 48 -5.96 -3.56 -4.31
CA ALA A 48 -5.21 -4.82 -4.34
C ALA A 48 -4.42 -5.03 -3.02
N ILE A 49 -3.81 -3.97 -2.49
CA ILE A 49 -3.15 -4.03 -1.18
C ILE A 49 -4.16 -4.22 -0.04
N ALA A 50 -5.33 -3.57 -0.11
CA ALA A 50 -6.40 -3.81 0.85
C ALA A 50 -6.83 -5.29 0.86
N ALA A 51 -7.04 -5.87 -0.33
CA ALA A 51 -7.40 -7.27 -0.48
C ALA A 51 -6.36 -8.21 0.15
N ALA A 52 -5.06 -7.97 -0.10
CA ALA A 52 -3.98 -8.74 0.52
C ALA A 52 -3.99 -8.66 2.05
N ILE A 53 -4.20 -7.48 2.64
CA ILE A 53 -4.30 -7.30 4.10
C ILE A 53 -5.48 -8.10 4.66
N ILE A 54 -6.64 -8.06 4.01
CA ILE A 54 -7.86 -8.76 4.45
C ILE A 54 -7.69 -10.27 4.36
N ALA A 55 -7.08 -10.75 3.27
CA ALA A 55 -6.75 -12.15 3.05
C ALA A 55 -5.59 -12.63 3.96
N LYS A 56 -4.92 -11.72 4.65
CA LYS A 56 -3.71 -11.97 5.46
C LYS A 56 -2.57 -12.55 4.63
N GLU A 57 -2.46 -12.11 3.39
CA GLU A 57 -1.42 -12.48 2.45
C GLU A 57 -0.20 -11.56 2.58
N ASP A 58 0.93 -11.97 2.00
CA ASP A 58 2.10 -11.10 1.95
C ASP A 58 1.87 -9.96 0.96
N ILE A 59 2.29 -8.75 1.33
CA ILE A 59 2.26 -7.60 0.41
C ILE A 59 3.58 -7.58 -0.37
N PRO A 60 3.54 -7.66 -1.70
CA PRO A 60 4.73 -7.54 -2.53
C PRO A 60 5.34 -6.14 -2.40
N LEU A 61 6.65 -6.07 -2.18
CA LEU A 61 7.38 -4.80 -2.24
C LEU A 61 7.64 -4.41 -3.70
N PRO A 62 7.70 -3.10 -4.01
CA PRO A 62 7.94 -2.65 -5.37
C PRO A 62 9.27 -3.17 -5.95
N SER A 63 9.23 -3.56 -7.22
CA SER A 63 10.42 -3.78 -8.03
C SER A 63 10.99 -2.45 -8.55
N PRO A 64 12.27 -2.41 -8.98
CA PRO A 64 12.84 -1.22 -9.61
C PRO A 64 12.08 -0.82 -10.88
N ALA A 65 11.83 0.48 -11.06
CA ALA A 65 10.99 0.96 -12.16
C ALA A 65 11.61 0.79 -13.56
N LYS A 66 12.94 0.83 -13.69
CA LYS A 66 13.66 0.60 -14.96
C LYS A 66 13.13 1.44 -16.15
N GLY A 67 12.65 2.66 -15.89
CA GLY A 67 12.12 3.57 -16.91
C GLY A 67 10.62 3.43 -17.18
N HIS A 68 9.93 2.47 -16.53
CA HIS A 68 8.48 2.38 -16.55
C HIS A 68 7.85 3.53 -15.75
N PRO A 69 6.63 3.97 -16.10
CA PRO A 69 5.83 4.83 -15.24
C PRO A 69 5.65 4.21 -13.85
N THR A 70 5.40 5.06 -12.86
CA THR A 70 5.21 4.61 -11.47
C THR A 70 3.95 5.19 -10.85
N VAL A 71 3.32 4.42 -9.97
CA VAL A 71 2.23 4.87 -9.11
C VAL A 71 2.54 4.59 -7.65
N THR A 72 1.89 5.33 -6.75
CA THR A 72 2.09 5.21 -5.31
C THR A 72 0.81 4.83 -4.61
N LEU A 73 0.93 4.10 -3.49
CA LEU A 73 -0.20 3.94 -2.58
C LEU A 73 -0.67 5.29 -2.04
N GLY A 74 -1.97 5.39 -1.75
CA GLY A 74 -2.50 6.48 -0.96
C GLY A 74 -1.79 6.55 0.39
N MET A 75 -1.53 7.76 0.89
CA MET A 75 -0.69 7.98 2.10
C MET A 75 -1.11 7.14 3.31
N LEU A 76 -2.43 7.04 3.57
CA LEU A 76 -2.95 6.24 4.68
C LEU A 76 -2.81 4.74 4.41
N MET A 77 -3.05 4.29 3.17
CA MET A 77 -2.87 2.89 2.78
C MET A 77 -1.41 2.47 2.91
N ALA A 78 -0.47 3.30 2.44
CA ALA A 78 0.96 3.10 2.60
C ALA A 78 1.37 2.92 4.08
N ALA A 79 0.83 3.75 4.98
CA ALA A 79 1.10 3.64 6.41
C ALA A 79 0.53 2.35 7.03
N LYS A 80 -0.68 1.93 6.61
CA LYS A 80 -1.28 0.65 7.04
C LYS A 80 -0.49 -0.55 6.51
N ALA A 81 -0.11 -0.54 5.23
CA ALA A 81 0.73 -1.56 4.62
C ALA A 81 2.10 -1.66 5.32
N ALA A 82 2.73 -0.53 5.64
CA ALA A 82 3.98 -0.48 6.39
C ALA A 82 3.83 -1.15 7.77
N LEU A 83 2.76 -0.83 8.51
CA LEU A 83 2.50 -1.44 9.81
C LEU A 83 2.26 -2.95 9.68
N TYR A 84 1.44 -3.36 8.72
CA TYR A 84 1.13 -4.76 8.44
C TYR A 84 2.40 -5.57 8.14
N ILE A 85 3.24 -5.09 7.22
CA ILE A 85 4.49 -5.76 6.83
C ILE A 85 5.45 -5.80 8.01
N THR A 86 5.62 -4.68 8.73
CA THR A 86 6.50 -4.63 9.91
C THR A 86 6.06 -5.62 10.97
N MET A 87 4.76 -5.71 11.26
CA MET A 87 4.23 -6.69 12.22
C MET A 87 4.54 -8.13 11.81
N ARG A 88 4.50 -8.46 10.51
CA ARG A 88 4.91 -9.79 10.01
C ARG A 88 6.41 -10.00 10.14
N GLU A 89 7.23 -9.03 9.73
CA GLU A 89 8.70 -9.08 9.84
C GLU A 89 9.18 -9.28 11.28
N THR A 90 8.50 -8.66 12.25
CA THR A 90 8.84 -8.74 13.68
C THR A 90 8.03 -9.77 14.44
N GLU A 91 7.29 -10.65 13.73
CA GLU A 91 6.41 -11.68 14.30
C GLU A 91 5.48 -11.16 15.40
N THR A 92 5.06 -9.89 15.30
CA THR A 92 4.25 -9.20 16.29
C THR A 92 2.77 -9.32 15.95
N ASN A 93 2.03 -10.05 16.78
CA ASN A 93 0.58 -10.16 16.64
C ASN A 93 -0.17 -8.96 17.26
N ASN A 94 -1.48 -8.87 17.01
CA ASN A 94 -2.31 -7.75 17.47
C ASN A 94 -2.30 -7.58 18.99
N THR A 95 -2.33 -8.68 19.76
CA THR A 95 -2.33 -8.64 21.22
C THR A 95 -1.02 -8.10 21.77
N ALA A 96 0.11 -8.49 21.18
CA ALA A 96 1.43 -8.00 21.56
C ALA A 96 1.58 -6.50 21.25
N LEU A 97 1.13 -6.04 20.07
CA LEU A 97 1.16 -4.62 19.75
C LEU A 97 0.20 -3.81 20.65
N ALA A 98 -1.00 -4.33 20.92
CA ALA A 98 -1.95 -3.72 21.83
C ALA A 98 -1.35 -3.52 23.23
N ALA A 99 -0.65 -4.52 23.77
CA ALA A 99 0.04 -4.43 25.05
C ALA A 99 1.15 -3.37 25.04
N LYS A 100 1.96 -3.31 23.97
CA LYS A 100 3.01 -2.28 23.80
C LYS A 100 2.43 -0.87 23.74
N MET A 101 1.26 -0.70 23.12
CA MET A 101 0.58 0.58 22.96
C MET A 101 -0.32 0.96 24.15
N GLY A 102 -0.60 0.05 25.07
CA GLY A 102 -1.58 0.25 26.14
C GLY A 102 -3.02 0.40 25.62
N LEU A 103 -3.36 -0.30 24.53
CA LEU A 103 -4.66 -0.22 23.86
C LEU A 103 -5.42 -1.56 23.92
N ALA A 104 -6.71 -1.53 23.57
CA ALA A 104 -7.47 -2.73 23.31
C ALA A 104 -7.07 -3.36 21.96
N GLU A 105 -7.08 -4.69 21.86
CA GLU A 105 -6.74 -5.41 20.63
C GLU A 105 -7.67 -5.07 19.44
N THR A 106 -8.92 -4.68 19.72
CA THR A 106 -9.85 -4.12 18.72
C THR A 106 -9.33 -2.87 18.03
N GLU A 107 -8.58 -2.02 18.72
CA GLU A 107 -8.00 -0.81 18.14
C GLU A 107 -6.89 -1.17 17.15
N ILE A 108 -6.11 -2.21 17.42
CA ILE A 108 -5.08 -2.70 16.49
C ILE A 108 -5.72 -3.28 15.23
N ARG A 109 -6.80 -4.06 15.38
CA ARG A 109 -7.56 -4.54 14.21
C ARG A 109 -8.06 -3.38 13.33
N ARG A 110 -8.59 -2.32 13.95
CA ARG A 110 -9.03 -1.10 13.25
C ARG A 110 -7.88 -0.36 12.57
N MET A 111 -6.71 -0.31 13.20
CA MET A 111 -5.52 0.28 12.61
C MET A 111 -5.08 -0.46 11.34
N LEU A 112 -5.18 -1.78 11.32
CA LEU A 112 -4.85 -2.61 10.15
C LEU A 112 -5.96 -2.68 9.09
N ASP A 113 -7.23 -2.52 9.47
CA ASP A 113 -8.37 -2.60 8.55
C ASP A 113 -8.29 -1.51 7.46
N PRO A 114 -8.11 -1.87 6.18
CA PRO A 114 -8.00 -0.92 5.07
C PRO A 114 -9.19 0.04 4.96
N ARG A 115 -10.38 -0.40 5.39
CA ARG A 115 -11.63 0.36 5.28
C ARG A 115 -11.93 1.22 6.51
N HIS A 116 -11.09 1.14 7.54
CA HIS A 116 -11.27 1.90 8.76
C HIS A 116 -10.38 3.15 8.80
N ALA A 117 -11.03 4.31 8.90
CA ALA A 117 -10.34 5.58 9.10
C ALA A 117 -9.47 5.53 10.37
N THR A 118 -8.17 5.74 10.20
CA THR A 118 -7.18 5.69 11.29
C THR A 118 -6.35 6.96 11.25
N LYS A 119 -6.16 7.60 12.40
CA LYS A 119 -5.30 8.78 12.49
C LYS A 119 -3.86 8.38 12.21
N ILE A 120 -3.15 9.15 11.37
CA ILE A 120 -1.78 8.81 10.98
C ILE A 120 -0.85 8.67 12.20
N GLY A 121 -0.99 9.55 13.20
CA GLY A 121 -0.20 9.49 14.43
C GLY A 121 -0.32 8.15 15.18
N ARG A 122 -1.47 7.47 15.13
CA ARG A 122 -1.62 6.12 15.73
C ARG A 122 -0.75 5.09 15.03
N LEU A 123 -0.59 5.20 13.71
CA LEU A 123 0.26 4.30 12.91
C LEU A 123 1.74 4.64 13.12
N GLU A 124 2.08 5.93 13.25
CA GLU A 124 3.43 6.40 13.59
C GLU A 124 3.89 5.84 14.94
N ASP A 125 3.07 5.96 15.99
CA ASP A 125 3.37 5.43 17.32
C ASP A 125 3.59 3.91 17.30
N ALA A 126 2.73 3.18 16.57
CA ALA A 126 2.86 1.73 16.44
C ALA A 126 4.16 1.34 15.72
N LEU A 127 4.48 1.98 14.59
CA LEU A 127 5.72 1.74 13.86
C LEU A 127 6.94 2.04 14.72
N ALA A 128 6.92 3.14 15.49
CA ALA A 128 8.01 3.50 16.39
C ALA A 128 8.27 2.43 17.46
N LEU A 129 7.22 1.85 18.05
CA LEU A 129 7.33 0.75 19.01
C LEU A 129 7.88 -0.55 18.41
N LEU A 130 7.82 -0.68 17.08
CA LEU A 130 8.40 -1.77 16.31
C LEU A 130 9.75 -1.41 15.67
N GLY A 131 10.35 -0.29 16.06
CA GLY A 131 11.68 0.12 15.58
C GLY A 131 11.69 0.64 14.15
N ARG A 132 10.55 1.11 13.64
CA ARG A 132 10.40 1.70 12.31
C ARG A 132 9.97 3.16 12.42
N ARG A 133 10.24 3.93 11.36
CA ARG A 133 9.81 5.32 11.21
C ARG A 133 9.21 5.51 9.83
N ILE A 134 8.10 6.24 9.76
CA ILE A 134 7.54 6.74 8.50
C ILE A 134 7.97 8.20 8.28
N SER A 135 8.11 8.58 7.02
CA SER A 135 8.45 9.94 6.60
C SER A 135 7.77 10.27 5.28
N VAL A 136 7.48 11.55 5.06
CA VAL A 136 6.89 12.05 3.81
C VAL A 136 7.97 12.65 2.93
N VAL A 137 7.90 12.37 1.62
CA VAL A 137 8.73 12.99 0.58
C VAL A 137 7.79 13.72 -0.38
N VAL A 138 8.17 14.93 -0.81
CA VAL A 138 7.43 15.74 -1.79
C VAL A 138 8.32 15.92 -3.01
N GLU A 139 7.79 15.60 -4.19
CA GLU A 139 8.51 15.62 -5.47
C GLU A 139 7.83 16.58 -6.45
N ALA A 140 8.55 16.99 -7.50
CA ALA A 140 7.98 17.81 -8.56
C ALA A 140 7.03 16.97 -9.42
N ALA A 141 5.89 17.57 -9.81
CA ALA A 141 4.90 16.97 -10.70
C ALA A 141 5.19 17.32 -12.17
#